data_AF-A0A1D2RVJ1-F1
#
_entry.id   AF-A0A1D2RVJ1-F1
#
_cell.length_a   1.000
_cell.length_b   1.000
_cell.length_c   1.000
_cell.angle_alpha   90.00
_cell.angle_beta   90.00
_cell.angle_gamma   90.00
#
_symmetry.space_group_name_H-M   'P 1'
#
loop_
_entity.id
_entity.type
_entity.pdbx_description
1 polymer ?
#
loop_
_entity_poly.entity_id
_entity_poly.type
_entity_poly.pdbx_seq_one_letter_code
_entity_poly.pdbx_strand_id
1 'polypeptide(L)'
;MLQDILLTVASTAGGAADNANALSKMGFGHMMEMLMSDPAEFFVQWVVFIMLIVMSIGSWWYTVVNFIKNTVITKRADAVVRTFWETPNAQDAIRFMEEQPANEPFSKIALDCAQAAAHHQRHEGSRLVDALNRSEFIDRALRQAVTRESSRLENGMTWLATVGATAPFVGLLGTVWGIYGALIRIGATGQASIDAVAGPVGEALIMTAIGLFVAIPAVLAYNAFNRANRNTYAKFDTFAHDLHDFFATGSRVGDVGSKR
;
A
#
# COMPACT_ATOMS: atom_id res chain seq x y z
N MET A 1 -56.34 11.85 -38.80
CA MET A 1 -55.42 10.75 -39.17
C MET A 1 -53.98 11.21 -39.41
N LEU A 2 -53.67 11.99 -40.46
CA LEU A 2 -52.28 12.46 -40.67
C LEU A 2 -51.81 13.48 -39.60
N GLN A 3 -52.69 14.38 -39.13
CA GLN A 3 -52.38 15.30 -38.04
C GLN A 3 -52.17 14.60 -36.68
N ASP A 4 -52.95 13.55 -36.38
CA ASP A 4 -52.81 12.77 -35.14
C ASP A 4 -51.50 11.96 -35.12
N ILE A 5 -51.10 11.42 -36.27
CA ILE A 5 -49.81 10.72 -36.42
C ILE A 5 -48.65 11.71 -36.23
N LEU A 6 -48.73 12.91 -36.83
CA LEU A 6 -47.71 13.94 -36.68
C LEU A 6 -47.61 14.47 -35.23
N LEU A 7 -48.73 14.65 -34.53
CA LEU A 7 -48.76 15.02 -33.11
C LEU A 7 -48.18 13.92 -32.20
N THR A 8 -48.44 12.64 -32.52
CA THR A 8 -47.91 11.49 -31.77
C THR A 8 -46.40 11.30 -32.01
N VAL A 9 -45.92 11.54 -33.24
CA VAL A 9 -44.48 11.50 -33.56
C VAL A 9 -43.75 12.70 -32.96
N ALA A 10 -44.37 13.88 -32.91
CA ALA A 10 -43.80 15.06 -32.25
C ALA A 10 -43.72 14.91 -30.72
N SER A 11 -44.74 14.30 -30.08
CA SER A 11 -44.74 14.06 -28.62
C SER A 11 -43.72 12.98 -28.21
N THR A 12 -43.55 11.94 -29.03
CA THR A 12 -42.53 10.89 -28.80
C THR A 12 -41.10 11.39 -29.04
N ALA A 13 -40.88 12.25 -30.03
CA ALA A 13 -39.58 12.89 -30.25
C ALA A 13 -39.23 13.93 -29.16
N GLY A 14 -40.22 14.71 -28.70
CA GLY A 14 -40.06 15.63 -27.57
C GLY A 14 -39.73 14.91 -26.26
N GLY A 15 -40.46 13.82 -25.96
CA GLY A 15 -40.21 13.00 -24.77
C GLY A 15 -38.83 12.32 -24.77
N ALA A 16 -38.32 11.89 -25.94
CA ALA A 16 -36.99 11.31 -26.04
C ALA A 16 -35.86 12.34 -25.79
N ALA A 17 -36.03 13.57 -26.27
CA ALA A 17 -35.07 14.65 -26.03
C ALA A 17 -35.09 15.14 -24.57
N ASP A 18 -36.28 15.21 -23.95
CA ASP A 18 -36.44 15.55 -22.53
C ASP A 18 -35.87 14.47 -21.61
N ASN A 19 -36.08 13.19 -21.94
CA ASN A 19 -35.51 12.06 -21.19
C ASN A 19 -33.98 12.01 -21.30
N ALA A 20 -33.42 12.33 -22.47
CA ALA A 20 -31.96 12.45 -22.66
C ALA A 20 -31.38 13.62 -21.84
N ASN A 21 -32.10 14.74 -21.74
CA ASN A 21 -31.73 15.87 -20.88
C ASN A 21 -31.89 15.56 -19.39
N ALA A 22 -32.85 14.73 -19.00
CA ALA A 22 -33.01 14.26 -17.62
C ALA A 22 -31.86 13.31 -17.22
N LEU A 23 -31.47 12.39 -18.10
CA LEU A 23 -30.30 11.51 -17.93
C LEU A 23 -28.98 12.28 -17.83
N SER A 24 -28.80 13.36 -18.60
CA SER A 24 -27.58 14.19 -18.51
C SER A 24 -27.49 14.98 -17.21
N LYS A 25 -28.64 15.31 -16.62
CA LYS A 25 -28.73 15.93 -15.30
C LYS A 25 -28.48 14.93 -14.17
N MET A 26 -28.86 13.66 -14.31
CA MET A 26 -28.67 12.58 -13.31
C MET A 26 -27.25 11.97 -13.28
N GLY A 27 -26.22 12.82 -13.21
CA GLY A 27 -24.81 12.39 -13.09
C GLY A 27 -24.27 12.47 -11.66
N PHE A 28 -22.94 12.30 -11.50
CA PHE A 28 -22.24 12.50 -10.23
C PHE A 28 -22.57 13.85 -9.56
N GLY A 29 -22.81 14.89 -10.36
CA GLY A 29 -23.24 16.21 -9.87
C GLY A 29 -24.59 16.17 -9.16
N HIS A 30 -25.59 15.47 -9.71
CA HIS A 30 -26.90 15.33 -9.09
C HIS A 30 -26.86 14.44 -7.85
N MET A 31 -26.10 13.35 -7.89
CA MET A 31 -25.83 12.53 -6.70
C MET A 31 -25.24 13.37 -5.56
N MET A 32 -24.28 14.26 -5.86
CA MET A 32 -23.67 15.14 -4.87
C MET A 32 -24.64 16.21 -4.36
N GLU A 33 -25.45 16.80 -5.24
CA GLU A 33 -26.51 17.75 -4.85
C GLU A 33 -27.56 17.08 -3.96
N MET A 34 -27.99 15.85 -4.28
CA MET A 34 -28.94 15.06 -3.50
C MET A 34 -28.36 14.62 -2.14
N LEU A 35 -27.07 14.27 -2.10
CA LEU A 35 -26.37 14.03 -0.84
C LEU A 35 -26.35 15.30 0.03
N MET A 36 -26.12 16.46 -0.57
CA MET A 36 -26.02 17.73 0.14
C MET A 36 -27.37 18.29 0.59
N SER A 37 -28.46 18.03 -0.15
CA SER A 37 -29.79 18.57 0.16
C SER A 37 -30.40 17.92 1.41
N ASP A 38 -30.27 16.61 1.57
CA ASP A 38 -30.92 15.85 2.66
C ASP A 38 -29.95 14.85 3.34
N PRO A 39 -28.96 15.35 4.11
CA PRO A 39 -27.90 14.51 4.68
C PRO A 39 -28.42 13.46 5.69
N ALA A 40 -29.59 13.68 6.29
CA ALA A 40 -30.20 12.74 7.22
C ALA A 40 -30.81 11.51 6.52
N GLU A 41 -31.42 11.67 5.33
CA GLU A 41 -31.93 10.53 4.55
C GLU A 41 -30.78 9.71 3.92
N PHE A 42 -29.72 10.40 3.50
CA PHE A 42 -28.59 9.79 2.78
C PHE A 42 -27.36 9.51 3.65
N PHE A 43 -27.56 9.38 4.96
CA PHE A 43 -26.48 9.22 5.93
C PHE A 43 -25.50 8.09 5.57
N VAL A 44 -26.00 6.90 5.20
CA VAL A 44 -25.15 5.75 4.88
C VAL A 44 -24.31 6.00 3.61
N GLN A 45 -24.89 6.64 2.60
CA GLN A 45 -24.15 6.98 1.38
C GLN A 45 -23.04 8.00 1.66
N TRP A 46 -23.31 8.98 2.52
CA TRP A 46 -22.30 9.93 3.01
C TRP A 46 -21.15 9.23 3.73
N VAL A 47 -21.46 8.32 4.65
CA VAL A 47 -20.44 7.56 5.39
C VAL A 47 -19.59 6.74 4.42
N VAL A 48 -20.22 6.03 3.48
CA VAL A 48 -19.52 5.25 2.45
C VAL A 48 -18.63 6.15 1.58
N PHE A 49 -19.14 7.28 1.10
CA PHE A 49 -18.41 8.20 0.25
C PHE A 49 -17.19 8.81 0.96
N ILE A 50 -17.36 9.31 2.19
CA ILE A 50 -16.26 9.83 3.02
C ILE A 50 -15.23 8.72 3.29
N MET A 51 -15.69 7.51 3.62
CA MET A 51 -14.79 6.38 3.85
C MET A 51 -13.93 6.08 2.62
N LEU A 52 -14.52 6.06 1.41
CA LEU A 52 -13.80 5.86 0.16
C LEU A 52 -12.80 6.99 -0.11
N ILE A 53 -13.13 8.24 0.21
CA ILE A 53 -12.20 9.38 0.10
C ILE A 53 -11.01 9.20 1.04
N VAL A 54 -11.24 8.86 2.31
CA VAL A 54 -10.17 8.64 3.29
C VAL A 54 -9.27 7.49 2.86
N MET A 55 -9.85 6.39 2.37
CA MET A 55 -9.10 5.26 1.81
C MET A 55 -8.26 5.67 0.60
N SER A 56 -8.82 6.49 -0.30
CA SER A 56 -8.14 7.00 -1.50
C SER A 56 -6.93 7.88 -1.15
N ILE A 57 -7.14 8.88 -0.28
CA ILE A 57 -6.08 9.79 0.15
C ILE A 57 -4.97 9.02 0.87
N GLY A 58 -5.34 8.11 1.78
CA GLY A 58 -4.39 7.24 2.46
C GLY A 58 -3.61 6.36 1.48
N SER A 59 -4.28 5.76 0.51
CA SER A 59 -3.65 4.92 -0.53
C SER A 59 -2.60 5.69 -1.32
N TRP A 60 -2.94 6.89 -1.81
CA TRP A 60 -2.00 7.74 -2.55
C TRP A 60 -0.83 8.20 -1.69
N TRP A 61 -1.11 8.65 -0.45
CA TRP A 61 -0.07 9.04 0.50
C TRP A 61 0.93 7.91 0.76
N TYR A 62 0.45 6.73 1.13
CA TYR A 62 1.30 5.57 1.39
C TYR A 62 2.04 5.09 0.13
N THR A 63 1.41 5.22 -1.04
CA THR A 63 2.06 4.88 -2.32
C THR A 63 3.26 5.78 -2.58
N VAL A 64 3.11 7.10 -2.46
CA VAL A 64 4.20 8.06 -2.69
C VAL A 64 5.33 7.87 -1.65
N VAL A 65 4.97 7.78 -0.37
CA VAL A 65 5.96 7.61 0.71
C VAL A 65 6.75 6.31 0.54
N ASN A 66 6.08 5.18 0.28
CA ASN A 66 6.77 3.90 0.08
C ASN A 66 7.57 3.87 -1.22
N PHE A 67 7.09 4.50 -2.28
CA PHE A 67 7.83 4.59 -3.54
C PHE A 67 9.15 5.34 -3.37
N ILE A 68 9.14 6.49 -2.71
CA ILE A 68 10.35 7.26 -2.43
C ILE A 68 11.27 6.47 -1.50
N LYS A 69 10.74 5.95 -0.38
CA LYS A 69 11.49 5.15 0.60
C LYS A 69 12.22 3.98 -0.07
N ASN A 70 11.48 3.16 -0.82
CA ASN A 70 12.02 1.98 -1.48
C ASN A 70 13.06 2.33 -2.55
N THR A 71 12.82 3.39 -3.33
CA THR A 71 13.77 3.84 -4.36
C THR A 71 15.07 4.36 -3.74
N VAL A 72 14.98 5.15 -2.66
CA VAL A 72 16.15 5.68 -1.95
C VAL A 72 16.97 4.55 -1.32
N ILE A 73 16.31 3.62 -0.62
CA ILE A 73 16.97 2.48 0.03
C ILE A 73 17.68 1.62 -1.01
N THR A 74 16.99 1.24 -2.10
CA THR A 74 17.57 0.37 -3.12
C THR A 74 18.80 1.01 -3.79
N LYS A 75 18.76 2.31 -4.06
CA LYS A 75 19.90 3.04 -4.67
C LYS A 75 21.07 3.20 -3.71
N ARG A 76 20.81 3.43 -2.42
CA ARG A 76 21.86 3.62 -1.40
C ARG A 76 22.47 2.30 -0.94
N ALA A 77 21.70 1.23 -0.92
CA ALA A 77 22.14 -0.10 -0.51
C ALA A 77 23.44 -0.52 -1.20
N ASP A 78 23.48 -0.44 -2.53
CA ASP A 78 24.64 -0.90 -3.31
C ASP A 78 25.88 -0.04 -3.02
N ALA A 79 25.70 1.27 -2.79
CA ALA A 79 26.80 2.16 -2.43
C ALA A 79 27.32 1.89 -1.00
N VAL A 80 26.41 1.73 -0.03
CA VAL A 80 26.75 1.46 1.37
C VAL A 80 27.48 0.13 1.51
N VAL A 81 26.95 -0.93 0.89
CA VAL A 81 27.58 -2.27 0.89
C VAL A 81 28.95 -2.21 0.21
N ARG A 82 29.07 -1.53 -0.95
CA ARG A 82 30.37 -1.41 -1.64
C ARG A 82 31.41 -0.69 -0.77
N THR A 83 31.06 0.46 -0.20
CA THR A 83 31.99 1.25 0.62
C THR A 83 32.40 0.50 1.90
N PHE A 84 31.50 -0.31 2.48
CA PHE A 84 31.86 -1.20 3.58
C PHE A 84 33.03 -2.13 3.21
N TRP A 85 32.96 -2.77 2.04
CA TRP A 85 33.97 -3.73 1.59
C TRP A 85 35.25 -3.09 1.04
N GLU A 86 35.17 -1.85 0.55
CA GLU A 86 36.35 -1.09 0.08
C GLU A 86 37.17 -0.50 1.23
N THR A 87 36.59 -0.39 2.42
CA THR A 87 37.27 0.21 3.58
C THR A 87 38.29 -0.77 4.17
N PRO A 88 39.60 -0.41 4.25
CA PRO A 88 40.65 -1.34 4.69
C PRO A 88 40.57 -1.78 6.17
N ASN A 89 39.88 -0.99 7.00
CA ASN A 89 39.80 -1.19 8.44
C ASN A 89 38.34 -1.30 8.89
N ALA A 90 38.03 -2.32 9.69
CA ALA A 90 36.70 -2.55 10.25
C ALA A 90 36.19 -1.35 11.07
N GLN A 91 37.07 -0.62 11.77
CA GLN A 91 36.68 0.56 12.55
C GLN A 91 36.22 1.73 11.66
N ASP A 92 36.91 1.97 10.55
CA ASP A 92 36.52 3.02 9.61
C ASP A 92 35.21 2.64 8.89
N ALA A 93 35.01 1.35 8.60
CA ALA A 93 33.76 0.85 8.03
C ALA A 93 32.58 1.04 9.00
N ILE A 94 32.77 0.77 10.30
CA ILE A 94 31.76 1.00 11.34
C ILE A 94 31.44 2.49 11.45
N ARG A 95 32.45 3.38 11.50
CA ARG A 95 32.23 4.83 11.56
C ARG A 95 31.41 5.33 10.36
N PHE A 96 31.73 4.87 9.16
CA PHE A 96 30.95 5.19 7.97
C PHE A 96 29.48 4.73 8.08
N MET A 97 29.22 3.59 8.72
CA MET A 97 27.86 3.11 8.98
C MET A 97 27.12 3.92 10.04
N GLU A 98 27.82 4.46 11.04
CA GLU A 98 27.24 5.35 12.05
C GLU A 98 26.81 6.70 11.44
N GLU A 99 27.53 7.19 10.44
CA GLU A 99 27.22 8.41 9.70
C GLU A 99 26.01 8.25 8.75
N GLN A 100 25.57 7.01 8.47
CA GLN A 100 24.39 6.77 7.62
C GLN A 100 23.08 7.15 8.34
N PRO A 101 22.09 7.68 7.60
CA PRO A 101 20.84 8.13 8.18
C PRO A 101 20.04 6.96 8.78
N ALA A 102 19.20 7.26 9.78
CA ALA A 102 18.43 6.26 10.53
C ALA A 102 17.41 5.45 9.71
N ASN A 103 17.18 5.83 8.45
CA ASN A 103 16.30 5.14 7.50
C ASN A 103 17.04 4.21 6.54
N GLU A 104 18.38 4.12 6.65
CA GLU A 104 19.21 3.23 5.85
C GLU A 104 19.38 1.89 6.59
N PRO A 105 18.85 0.78 6.06
CA PRO A 105 18.80 -0.48 6.80
C PRO A 105 20.11 -1.29 6.79
N PHE A 106 20.93 -1.21 5.73
CA PHE A 106 22.14 -2.04 5.62
C PHE A 106 23.18 -1.67 6.68
N SER A 107 23.36 -0.37 6.92
CA SER A 107 24.21 0.15 7.99
C SER A 107 23.78 -0.34 9.37
N LYS A 108 22.46 -0.41 9.65
CA LYS A 108 21.97 -0.91 10.95
C LYS A 108 22.24 -2.39 11.12
N ILE A 109 22.10 -3.19 10.07
CA ILE A 109 22.47 -4.61 10.10
C ILE A 109 23.97 -4.78 10.36
N ALA A 110 24.82 -3.99 9.70
CA ALA A 110 26.27 -4.01 9.91
C ALA A 110 26.67 -3.58 11.33
N LEU A 111 26.06 -2.52 11.86
CA LEU A 111 26.33 -2.02 13.21
C LEU A 111 25.92 -3.02 14.28
N ASP A 112 24.75 -3.64 14.17
CA ASP A 112 24.30 -4.68 15.10
C ASP A 112 25.26 -5.89 15.09
N CYS A 113 25.72 -6.29 13.91
CA CYS A 113 26.70 -7.36 13.76
C CYS A 113 28.05 -7.00 14.44
N ALA A 114 28.56 -5.80 14.18
CA ALA A 114 29.80 -5.31 14.78
C ALA A 114 29.71 -5.21 16.30
N GLN A 115 28.58 -4.72 16.83
CA GLN A 115 28.32 -4.65 18.26
C GLN A 115 28.25 -6.04 18.89
N ALA A 116 27.58 -7.00 18.23
CA ALA A 116 27.52 -8.39 18.71
C ALA A 116 28.90 -9.05 18.73
N ALA A 117 29.70 -8.85 17.68
CA ALA A 117 31.07 -9.36 17.61
C ALA A 117 31.97 -8.77 18.72
N ALA A 118 31.86 -7.46 18.99
CA ALA A 118 32.61 -6.79 20.06
C ALA A 118 32.15 -7.19 21.47
N HIS A 119 30.85 -7.44 21.67
CA HIS A 119 30.31 -7.88 22.96
C HIS A 119 30.87 -9.25 23.36
N HIS A 120 31.02 -10.17 22.40
CA HIS A 120 31.63 -11.48 22.65
C HIS A 120 33.11 -11.36 23.04
N GLN A 121 33.90 -10.56 22.30
CA GLN A 121 35.32 -10.33 22.60
C GLN A 121 35.57 -9.80 24.02
N ARG A 122 34.67 -8.97 24.55
CA ARG A 122 34.77 -8.43 25.92
C ARG A 122 34.42 -9.43 27.02
N HIS A 123 33.73 -10.53 26.68
CA HIS A 123 33.25 -11.54 27.63
C HIS A 123 33.94 -12.92 27.49
N GLU A 124 34.99 -13.02 26.68
CA GLU A 124 35.85 -14.22 26.47
C GLU A 124 36.60 -14.72 27.75
N GLY A 125 36.25 -14.25 28.94
CA GLY A 125 36.84 -14.65 30.23
C GLY A 125 35.93 -15.48 31.16
N SER A 126 34.65 -15.65 30.84
CA SER A 126 33.71 -16.42 31.68
C SER A 126 33.39 -17.76 31.03
N ARG A 127 33.80 -18.87 31.65
CA ARG A 127 33.67 -20.28 31.18
C ARG A 127 32.26 -20.73 30.75
N LEU A 128 31.23 -19.90 30.96
CA LEU A 128 29.86 -20.14 30.49
C LEU A 128 29.60 -19.59 29.07
N VAL A 129 30.44 -18.65 28.60
CA VAL A 129 30.36 -18.01 27.27
C VAL A 129 31.04 -18.87 26.18
N ASP A 130 32.02 -19.70 26.56
CA ASP A 130 32.70 -20.65 25.65
C ASP A 130 31.77 -21.72 25.03
N ALA A 131 30.59 -21.94 25.62
CA ALA A 131 29.62 -22.90 25.14
C ALA A 131 28.68 -22.35 24.05
N LEU A 132 28.57 -21.03 23.91
CA LEU A 132 27.91 -20.41 22.75
C LEU A 132 29.00 -20.08 21.74
N ASN A 133 29.02 -20.82 20.64
CA ASN A 133 29.95 -20.58 19.56
C ASN A 133 29.78 -19.11 19.09
N ARG A 134 30.86 -18.32 19.08
CA ARG A 134 30.88 -16.90 18.62
C ARG A 134 30.09 -16.71 17.32
N SER A 135 30.18 -17.70 16.43
CA SER A 135 29.42 -17.79 15.17
C SER A 135 27.91 -17.80 15.37
N GLU A 136 27.40 -18.57 16.34
CA GLU A 136 25.96 -18.69 16.64
C GLU A 136 25.41 -17.40 17.26
N PHE A 137 26.18 -16.74 18.12
CA PHE A 137 25.79 -15.45 18.69
C PHE A 137 25.66 -14.36 17.62
N ILE A 138 26.63 -14.30 16.69
CA ILE A 138 26.62 -13.35 15.57
C ILE A 138 25.46 -13.65 14.61
N ASP A 139 25.24 -14.92 14.25
CA ASP A 139 24.12 -15.34 13.40
C ASP A 139 22.77 -14.93 14.01
N ARG A 140 22.57 -15.16 15.31
CA ARG A 140 21.35 -14.73 16.01
C ARG A 140 21.15 -13.22 15.97
N ALA A 141 22.20 -12.44 16.22
CA ALA A 141 22.13 -10.98 16.17
C ALA A 141 21.78 -10.47 14.76
N LEU A 142 22.41 -11.05 13.73
CA LEU A 142 22.12 -10.74 12.33
C LEU A 142 20.69 -11.08 11.94
N ARG A 143 20.19 -12.29 12.27
CA ARG A 143 18.79 -12.67 12.02
C ARG A 143 17.80 -11.71 12.67
N GLN A 144 18.09 -11.27 13.90
CA GLN A 144 17.26 -10.30 14.60
C GLN A 144 17.29 -8.93 13.90
N ALA A 145 18.46 -8.46 13.47
CA ALA A 145 18.60 -7.20 12.74
C ALA A 145 17.88 -7.25 11.38
N VAL A 146 18.07 -8.32 10.59
CA VAL A 146 17.39 -8.53 9.31
C VAL A 146 15.87 -8.56 9.51
N THR A 147 15.37 -9.27 10.52
CA THR A 147 13.92 -9.34 10.81
C THR A 147 13.36 -7.97 11.16
N ARG A 148 14.08 -7.20 12.01
CA ARG A 148 13.66 -5.86 12.42
C ARG A 148 13.62 -4.89 11.24
N GLU A 149 14.66 -4.85 10.42
CA GLU A 149 14.71 -3.95 9.26
C GLU A 149 13.72 -4.39 8.16
N SER A 150 13.50 -5.70 7.99
CA SER A 150 12.48 -6.23 7.08
C SER A 150 11.08 -5.78 7.52
N SER A 151 10.73 -5.92 8.80
CA SER A 151 9.45 -5.45 9.34
C SER A 151 9.26 -3.93 9.15
N ARG A 152 10.33 -3.12 9.27
CA ARG A 152 10.25 -1.67 8.99
C ARG A 152 9.92 -1.34 7.53
N LEU A 153 10.30 -2.20 6.58
CA LEU A 153 9.96 -2.03 5.17
C LEU A 153 8.48 -2.33 4.88
N GLU A 154 7.85 -3.19 5.67
CA GLU A 154 6.42 -3.55 5.55
C GLU A 154 5.46 -2.46 6.04
N ASN A 155 5.96 -1.48 6.79
CA ASN A 155 5.16 -0.37 7.28
C ASN A 155 4.44 0.36 6.13
N GLY A 156 3.11 0.45 6.25
CA GLY A 156 2.22 1.08 5.27
C GLY A 156 1.69 0.11 4.19
N MET A 157 2.27 -1.08 4.04
CA MET A 157 1.73 -2.10 3.12
C MET A 157 0.40 -2.66 3.62
N THR A 158 0.22 -2.80 4.94
CA THR A 158 -1.04 -3.25 5.54
C THR A 158 -2.19 -2.34 5.14
N TRP A 159 -1.99 -1.02 5.14
CA TRP A 159 -3.03 -0.08 4.70
C TRP A 159 -3.39 -0.28 3.23
N LEU A 160 -2.41 -0.37 2.33
CA LEU A 160 -2.64 -0.59 0.91
C LEU A 160 -3.35 -1.93 0.65
N ALA A 161 -2.97 -2.99 1.37
CA ALA A 161 -3.62 -4.29 1.29
C ALA A 161 -5.08 -4.23 1.76
N THR A 162 -5.33 -3.59 2.92
CA THR A 162 -6.68 -3.42 3.45
C THR A 162 -7.55 -2.59 2.52
N VAL A 163 -7.07 -1.44 2.03
CA VAL A 163 -7.83 -0.60 1.08
C VAL A 163 -8.10 -1.36 -0.21
N GLY A 164 -7.09 -2.02 -0.78
CA GLY A 164 -7.25 -2.82 -2.00
C GLY A 164 -8.28 -3.95 -1.87
N ALA A 165 -8.35 -4.58 -0.70
CA ALA A 165 -9.31 -5.66 -0.44
C ALA A 165 -10.71 -5.17 -0.07
N THR A 166 -10.83 -4.04 0.64
CA THR A 166 -12.10 -3.61 1.25
C THR A 166 -12.84 -2.52 0.48
N ALA A 167 -12.14 -1.64 -0.24
CA ALA A 167 -12.77 -0.53 -0.98
C ALA A 167 -13.85 -0.96 -2.00
N PRO A 168 -13.71 -2.08 -2.74
CA PRO A 168 -14.78 -2.56 -3.63
C PRO A 168 -16.06 -2.92 -2.88
N PHE A 169 -15.92 -3.55 -1.70
CA PHE A 169 -17.06 -3.93 -0.86
C PHE A 169 -17.72 -2.72 -0.21
N VAL A 170 -16.95 -1.70 0.14
CA VAL A 170 -17.48 -0.42 0.62
C VAL A 170 -18.30 0.28 -0.47
N GLY A 171 -17.82 0.29 -1.73
CA GLY A 171 -18.58 0.79 -2.87
C GLY A 171 -19.86 -0.01 -3.15
N LEU A 172 -19.79 -1.34 -3.03
CA LEU A 172 -20.95 -2.22 -3.13
C LEU A 172 -21.98 -1.93 -2.04
N LEU A 173 -21.55 -1.72 -0.79
CA LEU A 173 -22.46 -1.33 0.29
C LEU A 173 -23.22 -0.04 -0.05
N GLY A 174 -22.53 0.95 -0.65
CA GLY A 174 -23.15 2.15 -1.17
C GLY A 174 -24.24 1.88 -2.21
N THR A 175 -23.97 0.98 -3.17
CA THR A 175 -24.99 0.59 -4.16
C THR A 175 -26.21 -0.07 -3.53
N VAL A 176 -25.99 -1.02 -2.62
CA VAL A 176 -27.07 -1.80 -1.99
C VAL A 176 -27.98 -0.87 -1.21
N TRP A 177 -27.40 0.07 -0.44
CA TRP A 177 -28.19 1.03 0.33
C TRP A 177 -28.92 2.04 -0.56
N GLY A 178 -28.29 2.50 -1.66
CA GLY A 178 -28.94 3.41 -2.60
C GLY A 178 -30.16 2.80 -3.29
N ILE A 179 -30.02 1.56 -3.77
CA ILE A 179 -31.13 0.82 -4.38
C ILE A 179 -32.22 0.54 -3.33
N TYR A 180 -31.84 0.17 -2.10
CA TYR A 180 -32.79 -0.04 -1.01
C TYR A 180 -33.63 1.23 -0.71
N GLY A 181 -32.98 2.39 -0.58
CA GLY A 181 -33.67 3.66 -0.36
C GLY A 181 -34.60 4.05 -1.52
N ALA A 182 -34.19 3.77 -2.76
CA ALA A 182 -35.01 3.98 -3.94
C ALA A 182 -36.29 3.13 -3.91
N LEU A 183 -36.16 1.83 -3.59
CA LEU A 183 -37.29 0.91 -3.52
C LEU A 183 -38.28 1.27 -2.40
N ILE A 184 -37.80 1.77 -1.26
CA ILE A 184 -38.69 2.28 -0.20
C ILE A 184 -39.52 3.47 -0.69
N ARG A 185 -38.88 4.44 -1.37
CA ARG A 185 -39.58 5.63 -1.88
C ARG A 185 -40.63 5.27 -2.94
N ILE A 186 -40.33 4.31 -3.82
CA ILE A 186 -41.29 3.80 -4.80
C ILE A 186 -42.44 3.07 -4.10
N GLY A 187 -42.14 2.23 -3.10
CA GLY A 187 -43.16 1.53 -2.31
C GLY A 187 -44.09 2.48 -1.55
N ALA A 188 -43.56 3.60 -1.04
CA ALA A 188 -44.34 4.61 -0.34
C ALA A 188 -45.22 5.45 -1.27
N THR A 189 -44.76 5.75 -2.48
CA THR A 189 -45.50 6.57 -3.47
C THR A 189 -46.47 5.77 -4.32
N GLY A 190 -46.30 4.45 -4.42
CA GLY A 190 -47.15 3.56 -5.22
C GLY A 190 -46.98 3.73 -6.74
N GLN A 191 -46.09 4.62 -7.19
CA GLN A 191 -45.82 4.86 -8.60
C GLN A 191 -44.51 4.19 -9.02
N ALA A 192 -44.62 3.02 -9.64
CA ALA A 192 -43.50 2.32 -10.24
C ALA A 192 -43.35 2.73 -11.72
N SER A 193 -42.78 3.91 -11.97
CA SER A 193 -42.34 4.31 -13.32
C SER A 193 -40.85 4.03 -13.51
N ILE A 194 -40.41 3.81 -14.75
CA ILE A 194 -38.99 3.63 -15.09
C ILE A 194 -38.18 4.86 -14.66
N ASP A 195 -38.74 6.06 -14.84
CA ASP A 195 -38.08 7.31 -14.47
C ASP A 195 -37.85 7.43 -12.95
N ALA A 196 -38.75 6.85 -12.13
CA ALA A 196 -38.59 6.83 -10.67
C ALA A 196 -37.48 5.88 -10.17
N VAL A 197 -37.10 4.88 -10.97
CA VAL A 197 -36.07 3.89 -10.63
C VAL A 197 -34.71 4.24 -11.24
N ALA A 198 -34.71 4.76 -12.48
CA ALA A 198 -33.50 4.90 -13.29
C ALA A 198 -32.45 5.83 -12.64
N GLY A 199 -32.87 6.95 -12.07
CA GLY A 199 -31.97 7.90 -11.40
C GLY A 199 -31.26 7.30 -10.19
N PRO A 200 -31.99 6.89 -9.14
CA PRO A 200 -31.38 6.34 -7.93
C PRO A 200 -30.51 5.10 -8.17
N VAL A 201 -30.87 4.27 -9.15
CA VAL A 201 -30.05 3.10 -9.55
C VAL A 201 -28.76 3.54 -10.24
N GLY A 202 -28.83 4.54 -11.13
CA GLY A 202 -27.63 5.10 -11.78
C GLY A 202 -26.65 5.70 -10.77
N GLU A 203 -27.14 6.49 -9.81
CA GLU A 203 -26.33 7.09 -8.75
C GLU A 203 -25.69 6.04 -7.84
N ALA A 204 -26.45 5.02 -7.47
CA ALA A 204 -25.93 3.89 -6.72
C ALA A 204 -24.71 3.27 -7.42
N LEU A 205 -24.79 2.99 -8.73
CA LEU A 205 -23.70 2.37 -9.50
C LEU A 205 -22.40 3.19 -9.50
N ILE A 206 -22.50 4.53 -9.41
CA ILE A 206 -21.33 5.41 -9.31
C ILE A 206 -20.51 5.09 -8.06
N MET A 207 -21.15 4.74 -6.93
CA MET A 207 -20.42 4.42 -5.70
C MET A 207 -19.57 3.16 -5.82
N THR A 208 -20.03 2.15 -6.56
CA THR A 208 -19.19 0.98 -6.86
C THR A 208 -18.05 1.33 -7.80
N ALA A 209 -18.29 2.16 -8.81
CA ALA A 209 -17.23 2.63 -9.69
C ALA A 209 -16.13 3.37 -8.92
N ILE A 210 -16.50 4.22 -7.96
CA ILE A 210 -15.56 4.91 -7.06
C ILE A 210 -14.80 3.89 -6.20
N GLY A 211 -15.48 2.90 -5.61
CA GLY A 211 -14.84 1.84 -4.82
C GLY A 211 -13.76 1.09 -5.61
N LEU A 212 -14.05 0.74 -6.88
CA LEU A 212 -13.07 0.12 -7.77
C LEU A 212 -11.92 1.06 -8.14
N PHE A 213 -12.21 2.34 -8.41
CA PHE A 213 -11.20 3.34 -8.72
C PHE A 213 -10.21 3.54 -7.56
N VAL A 214 -10.67 3.44 -6.31
CA VAL A 214 -9.82 3.48 -5.12
C VAL A 214 -9.02 2.19 -4.94
N ALA A 215 -9.63 1.03 -5.19
CA ALA A 215 -9.02 -0.27 -4.97
C ALA A 215 -7.89 -0.61 -5.95
N ILE A 216 -8.08 -0.36 -7.24
CA ILE A 216 -7.16 -0.80 -8.30
C ILE A 216 -5.73 -0.25 -8.09
N PRO A 217 -5.53 1.07 -7.89
CA PRO A 217 -4.19 1.61 -7.64
C PRO A 217 -3.58 1.08 -6.35
N ALA A 218 -4.37 0.89 -5.30
CA ALA A 218 -3.90 0.37 -4.02
C ALA A 218 -3.33 -1.06 -4.15
N VAL A 219 -4.04 -1.94 -4.86
CA VAL A 219 -3.59 -3.32 -5.11
C VAL A 219 -2.33 -3.36 -5.97
N LEU A 220 -2.27 -2.54 -7.02
CA LEU A 220 -1.08 -2.45 -7.89
C LEU A 220 0.15 -1.97 -7.11
N ALA A 221 -0.02 -0.92 -6.30
CA ALA A 221 1.04 -0.39 -5.44
C ALA A 221 1.52 -1.43 -4.42
N TYR A 222 0.59 -2.08 -3.72
CA TYR A 222 0.90 -3.16 -2.78
C TYR A 222 1.73 -4.28 -3.42
N ASN A 223 1.30 -4.78 -4.59
CA ASN A 223 2.01 -5.84 -5.30
C ASN A 223 3.42 -5.41 -5.76
N ALA A 224 3.55 -4.17 -6.25
CA ALA A 224 4.84 -3.62 -6.67
C ALA A 224 5.82 -3.50 -5.48
N PHE A 225 5.37 -2.96 -4.35
CA PHE A 225 6.21 -2.84 -3.16
C PHE A 225 6.54 -4.19 -2.54
N ASN A 226 5.60 -5.14 -2.52
CA ASN A 226 5.87 -6.48 -2.02
C ASN A 226 7.00 -7.17 -2.82
N ARG A 227 6.96 -7.05 -4.16
CA ARG A 227 8.02 -7.55 -5.04
C ARG A 227 9.35 -6.85 -4.78
N ALA A 228 9.35 -5.53 -4.61
CA ALA A 228 10.57 -4.78 -4.36
C ALA A 228 11.19 -5.11 -2.99
N ASN A 229 10.36 -5.19 -1.93
CA ASN A 229 10.80 -5.57 -0.59
C ASN A 229 11.40 -6.97 -0.59
N ARG A 230 10.80 -7.94 -1.29
CA ARG A 230 11.37 -9.29 -1.42
C ARG A 230 12.78 -9.29 -2.00
N ASN A 231 13.05 -8.44 -2.99
CA ASN A 231 14.40 -8.29 -3.54
C ASN A 231 15.37 -7.67 -2.52
N THR A 232 14.90 -6.69 -1.74
CA THR A 232 15.70 -6.07 -0.67
C THR A 232 15.98 -7.05 0.47
N TYR A 233 15.02 -7.89 0.86
CA TYR A 233 15.23 -8.93 1.87
C TYR A 233 16.30 -9.93 1.44
N ALA A 234 16.28 -10.37 0.18
CA ALA A 234 17.33 -11.24 -0.36
C ALA A 234 18.72 -10.58 -0.29
N LYS A 235 18.80 -9.26 -0.50
CA LYS A 235 20.04 -8.48 -0.31
C LYS A 235 20.45 -8.42 1.17
N PHE A 236 19.52 -8.26 2.09
CA PHE A 236 19.81 -8.32 3.53
C PHE A 236 20.38 -9.67 3.93
N ASP A 237 19.79 -10.77 3.48
CA ASP A 237 20.26 -12.12 3.79
C ASP A 237 21.67 -12.36 3.25
N THR A 238 21.93 -11.93 2.01
CA THR A 238 23.27 -12.04 1.40
C THR A 238 24.29 -11.22 2.17
N PHE A 239 23.96 -9.97 2.50
CA PHE A 239 24.86 -9.09 3.26
C PHE A 239 25.09 -9.62 4.68
N ALA A 240 24.07 -10.19 5.33
CA ALA A 240 24.19 -10.80 6.65
C ALA A 240 25.13 -12.02 6.62
N HIS A 241 25.02 -12.89 5.61
CA HIS A 241 25.96 -14.00 5.45
C HIS A 241 27.40 -13.51 5.24
N ASP A 242 27.60 -12.53 4.36
CA ASP A 242 28.94 -11.96 4.13
C ASP A 242 29.54 -11.35 5.41
N LEU A 243 28.72 -10.65 6.20
CA LEU A 243 29.13 -10.11 7.50
C LEU A 243 29.46 -11.20 8.52
N HIS A 244 28.63 -12.24 8.58
CA HIS A 244 28.85 -13.39 9.47
C HIS A 244 30.20 -14.03 9.17
N ASP A 245 30.47 -14.34 7.91
CA ASP A 245 31.74 -14.91 7.46
C ASP A 245 32.92 -14.00 7.78
N PHE A 246 32.79 -12.69 7.52
CA PHE A 246 33.82 -11.71 7.80
C PHE A 246 34.16 -11.62 9.31
N PHE A 247 33.16 -11.52 10.18
CA PHE A 247 33.38 -11.40 11.62
C PHE A 247 33.74 -12.73 12.28
N ALA A 248 33.28 -13.87 11.75
CA ALA A 248 33.61 -15.20 12.24
C ALA A 248 35.01 -15.65 11.83
N THR A 249 35.41 -15.44 10.57
CA THR A 249 36.67 -15.96 10.00
C THR A 249 37.79 -14.92 9.89
N GLY A 250 37.47 -13.62 10.01
CA GLY A 250 38.44 -12.52 9.85
C GLY A 250 38.82 -12.24 8.40
N SER A 251 38.16 -12.88 7.43
CA SER A 251 38.39 -12.67 5.99
C SER A 251 37.07 -12.79 5.22
N ARG A 252 36.97 -12.15 4.06
CA ARG A 252 35.77 -12.24 3.22
C ARG A 252 35.74 -13.60 2.51
N VAL A 253 34.66 -14.36 2.65
CA VAL A 253 34.37 -15.53 1.82
C VAL A 253 34.00 -15.03 0.42
N GLY A 254 35.02 -14.91 -0.43
CA GLY A 254 34.92 -14.36 -1.79
C GLY A 254 36.31 -14.16 -2.42
N ASP A 255 37.33 -13.99 -1.58
CA ASP A 255 38.74 -13.87 -2.02
C ASP A 255 39.44 -15.24 -2.16
N VAL A 256 38.80 -16.32 -1.72
CA VAL A 256 39.35 -17.69 -1.73
C VAL A 256 39.39 -18.31 -3.14
N GLY A 257 38.74 -17.68 -4.13
CA GLY A 257 38.63 -18.19 -5.51
C GLY A 257 39.49 -17.48 -6.57
N SER A 258 40.11 -16.32 -6.26
CA SER A 258 40.83 -15.50 -7.24
C SER A 258 42.34 -15.78 -7.31
N LYS A 259 42.87 -16.68 -6.48
CA LYS A 259 44.28 -17.07 -6.48
C LYS A 259 44.41 -18.58 -6.69
N ARG A 260 44.18 -19.03 -7.90
CA ARG A 260 44.78 -20.25 -8.45
C ARG A 260 45.28 -20.00 -9.85
#